data_AF-A0A1F6QUK8-F1
#
_entry.id   AF-A0A1F6QUK8-F1
#
_cell.length_a   1.000
_cell.length_b   1.000
_cell.length_c   1.000
_cell.angle_alpha   90.00
_cell.angle_beta   90.00
_cell.angle_gamma   90.00
#
_symmetry.space_group_name_H-M   'P 1'
#
loop_
_entity.id
_entity.type
_entity.pdbx_description
1 polymer ?
#
loop_
_entity_poly.entity_id
_entity_poly.type
_entity_poly.pdbx_seq_one_letter_code
_entity_poly.pdbx_strand_id
1 'polypeptide(L)'
;MVAKLLLGTIFSFCFVFGANQFIQVIETTTNIYVEPIHTSEIVAVAKKGDIFLVQEITKHWVGVFLFSGETRFIRKKSTTFVDYSNKRIDPPLAKTVFSALYFVETLAIDDAKEAYPDYINNTFIKTNYLKQIPFQQLLDDKYKLDVFHKFNLPVPLYEDIVTFGILHKWYTE
;
A
#
# COMPACT_ATOMS: atom_id res chain seq x y z
N MET A 1 -46.93 -2.11 32.78
CA MET A 1 -45.46 -2.28 32.65
C MET A 1 -45.21 -2.84 31.26
N VAL A 2 -44.81 -2.01 30.29
CA VAL A 2 -44.64 -2.41 28.87
C VAL A 2 -43.15 -2.45 28.59
N ALA A 3 -42.63 -3.64 28.30
CA ALA A 3 -41.24 -3.85 27.93
C ALA A 3 -40.98 -3.28 26.54
N LYS A 4 -40.05 -2.31 26.44
CA LYS A 4 -39.53 -1.82 25.17
C LYS A 4 -38.53 -2.85 24.62
N LEU A 5 -38.90 -3.52 23.53
CA LEU A 5 -37.98 -4.34 22.74
C LEU A 5 -37.13 -3.38 21.88
N LEU A 6 -35.84 -3.28 22.18
CA LEU A 6 -34.87 -2.58 21.34
C LEU A 6 -34.56 -3.48 20.13
N LEU A 7 -35.10 -3.12 18.97
CA LEU A 7 -34.67 -3.68 17.68
C LEU A 7 -33.25 -3.18 17.39
N GLY A 8 -32.26 -4.04 17.62
CA GLY A 8 -30.89 -3.82 17.16
C GLY A 8 -30.82 -4.08 15.66
N THR A 9 -30.64 -3.02 14.87
CA THR A 9 -30.33 -3.09 13.44
C THR A 9 -28.92 -3.68 13.28
N ILE A 10 -28.85 -4.95 12.89
CA ILE A 10 -27.61 -5.60 12.45
C ILE A 10 -27.24 -4.98 11.09
N PHE A 11 -26.27 -4.08 11.08
CA PHE A 11 -25.71 -3.52 9.85
C PHE A 11 -24.85 -4.62 9.20
N SER A 12 -25.48 -5.46 8.38
CA SER A 12 -24.80 -6.51 7.62
C SER A 12 -23.94 -5.87 6.53
N PHE A 13 -22.65 -5.73 6.80
CA PHE A 13 -21.66 -5.31 5.82
C PHE A 13 -21.39 -6.51 4.89
N CYS A 14 -22.18 -6.66 3.83
CA CYS A 14 -21.92 -7.66 2.79
C CYS A 14 -20.69 -7.23 1.97
N PHE A 15 -19.52 -7.78 2.31
CA PHE A 15 -18.37 -7.78 1.42
C PHE A 15 -18.65 -8.76 0.27
N VAL A 16 -19.06 -8.24 -0.88
CA VAL A 16 -19.09 -9.01 -2.13
C VAL A 16 -17.70 -8.91 -2.75
N PHE A 17 -16.84 -9.91 -2.50
CA PHE A 17 -15.58 -10.07 -3.24
C PHE A 17 -15.89 -10.51 -4.67
N GLY A 18 -16.05 -9.54 -5.58
CA GLY A 18 -15.99 -9.79 -7.02
C GLY A 18 -14.56 -10.09 -7.47
N ALA A 19 -14.38 -10.59 -8.70
CA ALA A 19 -13.09 -10.81 -9.33
C ALA A 19 -12.12 -9.61 -9.14
N ASN A 20 -10.80 -9.85 -9.04
CA ASN A 20 -9.77 -8.82 -8.85
C ASN A 20 -10.04 -7.58 -9.71
N GLN A 21 -10.40 -6.47 -9.05
CA GLN A 21 -10.71 -5.21 -9.72
C GLN A 21 -9.49 -4.30 -9.64
N PHE A 22 -9.23 -3.57 -10.71
CA PHE A 22 -8.17 -2.58 -10.75
C PHE A 22 -8.75 -1.19 -10.95
N ILE A 23 -8.12 -0.22 -10.32
CA ILE A 23 -8.36 1.19 -10.61
C ILE A 23 -7.14 1.81 -11.26
N GLN A 24 -7.38 2.85 -12.06
CA GLN A 24 -6.37 3.75 -12.58
C GLN A 24 -6.63 5.17 -12.09
N VAL A 25 -5.57 5.89 -11.73
CA VAL A 25 -5.64 7.31 -11.37
C VAL A 25 -5.83 8.16 -12.63
N ILE A 26 -6.84 9.03 -12.62
CA ILE A 26 -7.19 9.89 -13.77
C ILE A 26 -6.75 11.35 -13.60
N GLU A 27 -6.60 11.82 -12.36
CA GLU A 27 -6.09 13.16 -12.04
C GLU A 27 -4.56 13.19 -12.18
N THR A 28 -3.98 14.36 -12.48
CA THR A 28 -2.51 14.52 -12.62
C THR A 28 -1.76 13.95 -11.42
N THR A 29 -2.25 14.25 -10.22
CA THR A 29 -1.80 13.67 -8.96
C THR A 29 -2.99 13.50 -8.01
N THR A 30 -2.91 12.52 -7.12
CA THR A 30 -3.83 12.38 -5.97
C THR A 30 -3.08 11.81 -4.78
N ASN A 31 -3.45 12.25 -3.59
CA ASN A 31 -2.88 11.69 -2.35
C ASN A 31 -3.41 10.27 -2.11
N ILE A 32 -2.54 9.43 -1.55
CA ILE A 32 -2.84 8.13 -0.96
C ILE A 32 -2.83 8.31 0.56
N TYR A 33 -3.90 7.90 1.23
CA TYR A 33 -4.13 8.16 2.65
C TYR A 33 -4.04 6.86 3.46
N VAL A 34 -3.66 6.98 4.74
CA VAL A 34 -3.68 5.84 5.69
C VAL A 34 -5.11 5.39 5.98
N GLU A 35 -6.05 6.33 6.11
CA GLU A 35 -7.45 6.07 6.44
C GLU A 35 -8.39 6.77 5.43
N PRO A 36 -9.66 6.35 5.31
CA PRO A 36 -10.64 6.96 4.40
C PRO A 36 -11.21 8.28 4.95
N ILE A 37 -10.35 9.19 5.41
CA ILE A 37 -10.70 10.53 5.89
C ILE A 37 -9.71 11.58 5.38
N HIS A 38 -10.15 12.83 5.19
CA HIS A 38 -9.31 13.87 4.59
C HIS A 38 -8.19 14.40 5.49
N THR A 39 -8.26 14.11 6.79
CA THR A 39 -7.31 14.56 7.81
C THR A 39 -6.32 13.48 8.21
N SER A 40 -6.43 12.26 7.66
CA SER A 40 -5.46 11.22 7.95
C SER A 40 -4.12 11.56 7.30
N GLU A 41 -3.09 10.91 7.80
CA GLU A 41 -1.77 10.98 7.21
C GLU A 41 -1.78 10.58 5.72
N ILE A 42 -0.97 11.28 4.94
CA ILE A 42 -0.74 11.01 3.53
C ILE A 42 0.50 10.13 3.43
N VAL A 43 0.33 8.93 2.87
CA VAL A 43 1.41 7.96 2.68
C VAL A 43 2.31 8.39 1.52
N ALA A 44 1.68 8.68 0.38
CA ALA A 44 2.36 9.02 -0.85
C ALA A 44 1.42 9.76 -1.81
N VAL A 45 1.93 10.13 -2.98
CA VAL A 45 1.17 10.78 -4.05
C VAL A 45 1.16 9.86 -5.25
N ALA A 46 -0.03 9.40 -5.67
CA ALA A 46 -0.20 8.70 -6.92
C ALA A 46 -0.23 9.70 -8.09
N LYS A 47 0.22 9.26 -9.26
CA LYS A 47 0.27 10.03 -10.50
C LYS A 47 -0.77 9.52 -11.50
N LYS A 48 -1.17 10.37 -12.44
CA LYS A 48 -2.04 9.98 -13.54
C LYS A 48 -1.48 8.74 -14.23
N GLY A 49 -2.33 7.73 -14.40
CA GLY A 49 -1.98 6.49 -15.06
C GLY A 49 -1.56 5.38 -14.11
N ASP A 50 -1.24 5.67 -12.85
CA ASP A 50 -0.95 4.65 -11.83
C ASP A 50 -2.14 3.70 -11.69
N ILE A 51 -1.83 2.41 -11.60
CA ILE A 51 -2.82 1.34 -11.47
C ILE A 51 -2.62 0.65 -10.13
N PHE A 52 -3.72 0.33 -9.45
CA PHE A 52 -3.72 -0.35 -8.16
C PHE A 52 -4.78 -1.45 -8.12
N LEU A 53 -4.49 -2.52 -7.37
CA LEU A 53 -5.45 -3.56 -7.04
C LEU A 53 -6.40 -3.06 -5.94
N VAL A 54 -7.71 -3.18 -6.17
CA VAL A 54 -8.76 -2.76 -5.23
C VAL A 54 -8.94 -3.82 -4.14
N GLN A 55 -8.97 -3.39 -2.89
CA GLN A 55 -9.37 -4.20 -1.75
C GLN A 55 -10.82 -3.95 -1.34
N GLU A 56 -11.18 -2.67 -1.19
CA GLU A 56 -12.49 -2.28 -0.73
C GLU A 56 -12.95 -0.97 -1.37
N ILE A 57 -14.26 -0.77 -1.43
CA ILE A 57 -14.86 0.42 -2.00
C ILE A 57 -15.89 0.95 -1.01
N THR A 58 -15.76 2.23 -0.67
CA THR A 58 -16.76 2.96 0.09
C THR A 58 -17.42 4.03 -0.78
N LYS A 59 -18.27 4.87 -0.18
CA LYS A 59 -18.96 5.95 -0.89
C LYS A 59 -17.98 6.93 -1.57
N HIS A 60 -16.87 7.26 -0.89
CA HIS A 60 -15.95 8.31 -1.33
C HIS A 60 -14.51 7.84 -1.55
N TRP A 61 -14.21 6.59 -1.19
CA TRP A 61 -12.85 6.05 -1.18
C TRP A 61 -12.79 4.70 -1.87
N VAL A 62 -11.60 4.43 -2.40
CA VAL A 62 -11.18 3.12 -2.85
C VAL A 62 -9.99 2.73 -1.99
N GLY A 63 -10.14 1.65 -1.24
CA GLY A 63 -9.04 0.97 -0.55
C GLY A 63 -8.26 0.12 -1.55
N VAL A 64 -6.95 0.28 -1.57
CA VAL A 64 -6.04 -0.38 -2.52
C VAL A 64 -4.91 -1.09 -1.78
N PHE A 65 -4.39 -2.16 -2.39
CA PHE A 65 -3.14 -2.77 -1.96
C PHE A 65 -1.95 -1.88 -2.33
N LEU A 66 -1.07 -1.67 -1.35
CA LEU A 66 0.26 -1.10 -1.54
C LEU A 66 1.35 -2.07 -1.05
N PHE A 67 2.61 -1.65 -1.12
CA PHE A 67 3.78 -2.52 -0.99
C PHE A 67 3.99 -3.12 0.41
N SER A 68 3.55 -2.42 1.45
CA SER A 68 3.59 -2.90 2.85
C SER A 68 2.57 -4.00 3.15
N GLY A 69 1.62 -4.25 2.25
CA GLY A 69 0.48 -5.15 2.45
C GLY A 69 -0.71 -4.49 3.14
N GLU A 70 -0.55 -3.27 3.68
CA GLU A 70 -1.64 -2.51 4.29
C GLU A 70 -2.61 -1.94 3.23
N THR A 71 -3.88 -1.79 3.62
CA THR A 71 -4.87 -1.10 2.78
C THR A 71 -4.64 0.41 2.86
N ARG A 72 -4.52 1.06 1.72
CA ARG A 72 -4.41 2.53 1.62
C ARG A 72 -5.54 3.11 0.79
N PHE A 73 -5.86 4.38 1.00
CA PHE A 73 -7.08 4.97 0.47
C PHE A 73 -6.82 6.06 -0.56
N ILE A 74 -7.49 5.95 -1.70
CA ILE A 74 -7.52 6.97 -2.75
C ILE A 74 -8.95 7.48 -2.89
N ARG A 75 -9.11 8.77 -3.17
CA ARG A 75 -10.45 9.33 -3.42
C ARG A 75 -11.04 8.70 -4.67
N LYS A 76 -12.24 8.14 -4.55
CA LYS A 76 -12.94 7.45 -5.64
C LYS A 76 -13.11 8.34 -6.89
N LYS A 77 -13.36 9.64 -6.70
CA LYS A 77 -13.51 10.61 -7.80
C LYS A 77 -12.25 10.79 -8.66
N SER A 78 -11.08 10.44 -8.11
CA SER A 78 -9.76 10.60 -8.75
C SER A 78 -9.34 9.35 -9.51
N THR A 79 -10.25 8.36 -9.63
CA THR A 79 -9.95 7.02 -10.13
C THR A 79 -11.03 6.53 -11.10
N THR A 80 -10.68 5.61 -11.99
CA THR A 80 -11.61 4.85 -12.83
C THR A 80 -11.26 3.36 -12.77
N PHE A 81 -12.26 2.48 -12.92
CA PHE A 81 -11.98 1.05 -13.06
C PHE A 81 -11.35 0.75 -14.42
N VAL A 82 -10.41 -0.18 -14.43
CA VAL A 82 -9.73 -0.64 -15.65
C VAL A 82 -9.57 -2.16 -15.63
N ASP A 83 -9.53 -2.75 -16.82
CA ASP A 83 -9.04 -4.12 -16.97
C ASP A 83 -7.51 -4.11 -17.03
N TYR A 84 -6.90 -4.82 -16.10
CA TYR A 84 -5.45 -5.00 -16.02
C TYR A 84 -5.09 -6.50 -16.01
N SER A 85 -5.86 -7.32 -16.72
CA SER A 85 -5.52 -8.72 -16.89
C SER A 85 -4.32 -8.89 -17.84
N ASN A 86 -3.42 -9.82 -17.52
CA ASN A 86 -2.38 -10.36 -18.42
C ASN A 86 -1.13 -9.51 -18.71
N LYS A 87 -0.81 -8.50 -17.89
CA LYS A 87 0.50 -7.83 -18.03
C LYS A 87 1.61 -8.68 -17.41
N ARG A 88 2.74 -8.78 -18.10
CA ARG A 88 3.96 -9.42 -17.62
C ARG A 88 5.10 -8.41 -17.66
N ILE A 89 6.02 -8.52 -16.71
CA ILE A 89 7.25 -7.75 -16.73
C ILE A 89 8.36 -8.50 -17.46
N ASP A 90 9.18 -7.75 -18.20
CA ASP A 90 10.39 -8.26 -18.84
C ASP A 90 11.42 -8.67 -17.77
N PRO A 91 12.00 -9.90 -17.80
CA PRO A 91 12.86 -10.37 -16.71
C PRO A 91 14.10 -9.51 -16.42
N PRO A 92 14.85 -9.00 -17.42
CA PRO A 92 15.93 -8.03 -17.19
C PRO A 92 15.49 -6.75 -16.46
N LEU A 93 14.33 -6.19 -16.83
CA LEU A 93 13.75 -5.06 -16.12
C LEU A 93 13.33 -5.45 -14.70
N ALA A 94 12.70 -6.62 -14.53
CA ALA A 94 12.32 -7.12 -13.21
C ALA A 94 13.51 -7.24 -12.26
N LYS A 95 14.66 -7.72 -12.75
CA LYS A 95 15.90 -7.78 -11.96
C LYS A 95 16.37 -6.41 -11.51
N THR A 96 16.40 -5.45 -12.43
CA THR A 96 16.79 -4.07 -12.13
C THR A 96 15.87 -3.43 -11.09
N VAL A 97 14.57 -3.65 -11.22
CA VAL A 97 13.57 -3.11 -10.28
C VAL A 97 13.69 -3.81 -8.93
N PHE A 98 13.89 -5.14 -8.90
CA PHE A 98 14.07 -5.90 -7.67
C PHE A 98 15.26 -5.38 -6.84
N SER A 99 16.42 -5.14 -7.47
CA SER A 99 17.57 -4.55 -6.76
C SER A 99 17.27 -3.17 -6.20
N ALA A 100 16.52 -2.33 -6.94
CA ALA A 100 16.08 -1.02 -6.45
C ALA A 100 15.11 -1.15 -5.26
N LEU A 101 14.19 -2.11 -5.31
CA LEU A 101 13.24 -2.39 -4.21
C LEU A 101 13.96 -2.85 -2.95
N TYR A 102 14.94 -3.75 -3.07
CA TYR A 102 15.74 -4.22 -1.95
C TYR A 102 16.52 -3.08 -1.28
N PHE A 103 17.09 -2.17 -2.08
CA PHE A 103 17.79 -0.99 -1.57
C PHE A 103 16.84 -0.08 -0.78
N VAL A 104 15.67 0.26 -1.32
CA VAL A 104 14.75 1.18 -0.63
C VAL A 104 14.07 0.56 0.58
N GLU A 105 13.91 -0.77 0.63
CA GLU A 105 13.43 -1.46 1.82
C GLU A 105 14.44 -1.36 2.98
N THR A 106 15.74 -1.53 2.67
CA THR A 106 16.81 -1.30 3.65
C THR A 106 16.80 0.15 4.15
N LEU A 107 16.64 1.11 3.23
CA LEU A 107 16.54 2.53 3.57
C LEU A 107 15.33 2.82 4.46
N ALA A 108 14.16 2.26 4.17
CA ALA A 108 12.96 2.42 4.98
C ALA A 108 13.15 1.91 6.42
N ILE A 109 13.85 0.78 6.58
CA ILE A 109 14.21 0.23 7.90
C ILE A 109 15.13 1.18 8.66
N ASP A 110 16.18 1.68 8.01
CA ASP A 110 17.19 2.54 8.65
C ASP A 110 16.59 3.90 9.03
N ASP A 111 15.81 4.52 8.15
CA ASP A 111 15.10 5.77 8.42
C ASP A 111 14.08 5.61 9.55
N ALA A 112 13.39 4.46 9.62
CA ALA A 112 12.46 4.19 10.71
C ALA A 112 13.17 4.02 12.06
N LYS A 113 14.35 3.38 12.08
CA LYS A 113 15.20 3.28 13.28
C LYS A 113 15.74 4.64 13.70
N GLU A 114 16.12 5.49 12.75
CA GLU A 114 16.60 6.84 13.05
C GLU A 114 15.49 7.71 13.65
N ALA A 115 14.26 7.62 13.11
CA ALA A 115 13.11 8.37 13.61
C ALA A 115 12.62 7.88 14.98
N TYR A 116 12.74 6.58 15.26
CA TYR A 116 12.30 5.95 16.50
C TYR A 116 13.39 5.05 17.09
N PRO A 117 14.51 5.63 17.57
CA PRO A 117 15.65 4.84 17.99
C PRO A 117 15.35 4.04 19.27
N ASP A 118 15.92 2.85 19.33
CA ASP A 118 15.83 1.98 20.51
C ASP A 118 16.64 2.58 21.67
N TYR A 119 15.97 3.22 22.62
CA TYR A 119 16.60 3.63 23.88
C TYR A 119 16.44 2.55 24.94
N ILE A 120 17.56 2.11 25.54
CA ILE A 120 17.59 1.05 26.54
C ILE A 120 16.99 1.55 27.87
N ASN A 121 15.68 1.39 27.97
CA ASN A 121 14.86 1.41 29.17
C ASN A 121 13.67 0.50 28.84
N ASN A 122 13.40 -0.53 29.66
CA ASN A 122 12.46 -1.61 29.33
C ASN A 122 11.04 -1.17 28.93
N THR A 123 10.59 0.02 29.35
CA THR A 123 9.26 0.56 29.07
C THR A 123 9.28 1.40 27.79
N PHE A 124 10.41 2.04 27.47
CA PHE A 124 10.60 2.83 26.26
C PHE A 124 10.83 1.98 25.01
N ILE A 125 11.55 0.84 25.12
CA ILE A 125 11.77 -0.10 23.99
C ILE A 125 10.43 -0.53 23.37
N LYS A 126 9.46 -0.92 24.20
CA LYS A 126 8.14 -1.34 23.72
C LYS A 126 7.37 -0.20 23.02
N THR A 127 7.54 1.03 23.47
CA THR A 127 6.80 2.18 22.93
C THR A 127 7.36 2.65 21.59
N ASN A 128 8.68 2.63 21.41
CA ASN A 128 9.30 3.03 20.15
C ASN A 128 9.10 1.95 19.07
N TYR A 129 9.24 0.67 19.42
CA TYR A 129 8.98 -0.42 18.49
C TYR A 129 7.55 -0.40 17.91
N LEU A 130 6.56 -0.07 18.75
CA LEU A 130 5.15 0.08 18.32
C LEU A 130 4.91 1.26 17.37
N LYS A 131 5.78 2.27 17.36
CA LYS A 131 5.73 3.39 16.41
C LYS A 131 6.58 3.15 15.18
N GLN A 132 7.70 2.46 15.36
CA GLN A 132 8.67 2.16 14.33
C GLN A 132 8.08 1.29 13.22
N ILE A 133 7.36 0.20 13.56
CA ILE A 133 6.79 -0.70 12.55
C ILE A 133 5.80 0.04 11.64
N PRO A 134 4.75 0.73 12.16
CA PRO A 134 3.84 1.46 11.29
C PRO A 134 4.54 2.52 10.46
N PHE A 135 5.53 3.21 11.03
CA PHE A 135 6.29 4.20 10.30
C PHE A 135 7.15 3.59 9.18
N GLN A 136 7.79 2.46 9.44
CA GLN A 136 8.51 1.70 8.42
C GLN A 136 7.56 1.28 7.29
N GLN A 137 6.36 0.80 7.59
CA GLN A 137 5.37 0.43 6.56
C GLN A 137 4.97 1.63 5.68
N LEU A 138 4.85 2.83 6.26
CA LEU A 138 4.59 4.06 5.50
C LEU A 138 5.77 4.42 4.58
N LEU A 139 7.01 4.27 5.07
CA LEU A 139 8.21 4.50 4.27
C LEU A 139 8.37 3.46 3.16
N ASP A 140 8.10 2.19 3.44
CA ASP A 140 8.09 1.12 2.44
C ASP A 140 7.12 1.44 1.31
N ASP A 141 5.89 1.81 1.66
CA ASP A 141 4.86 2.20 0.72
C ASP A 141 5.31 3.38 -0.16
N LYS A 142 5.88 4.42 0.46
CA LYS A 142 6.33 5.63 -0.21
C LYS A 142 7.52 5.35 -1.14
N TYR A 143 8.58 4.75 -0.61
CA TYR A 143 9.82 4.56 -1.37
C TYR A 143 9.66 3.53 -2.49
N LYS A 144 8.91 2.45 -2.27
CA LYS A 144 8.63 1.48 -3.33
C LYS A 144 7.72 2.08 -4.41
N LEU A 145 6.78 2.97 -4.07
CA LEU A 145 6.00 3.70 -5.09
C LEU A 145 6.90 4.60 -5.95
N ASP A 146 7.86 5.30 -5.33
CA ASP A 146 8.82 6.13 -6.06
C ASP A 146 9.68 5.30 -7.03
N VAL A 147 10.08 4.09 -6.64
CA VAL A 147 10.74 3.13 -7.54
C VAL A 147 9.83 2.78 -8.72
N PHE A 148 8.56 2.46 -8.48
CA PHE A 148 7.61 2.13 -9.54
C PHE A 148 7.37 3.29 -10.51
N HIS A 149 7.30 4.52 -10.00
CA HIS A 149 7.23 5.72 -10.84
C HIS A 149 8.47 5.90 -11.69
N LYS A 150 9.67 5.67 -11.12
CA LYS A 150 10.94 5.78 -11.85
C LYS A 150 11.00 4.84 -13.06
N PHE A 151 10.43 3.65 -12.93
CA PHE A 151 10.39 2.64 -14.01
C PHE A 151 9.09 2.63 -14.81
N ASN A 152 8.17 3.58 -14.54
CA ASN A 152 6.85 3.65 -15.17
C ASN A 152 6.06 2.33 -15.08
N LEU A 153 6.09 1.70 -13.91
CA LEU A 153 5.46 0.42 -13.65
C LEU A 153 4.16 0.59 -12.85
N PRO A 154 3.11 -0.17 -13.20
CA PRO A 154 1.91 -0.27 -12.37
C PRO A 154 2.15 -1.15 -11.14
N VAL A 155 1.59 -0.74 -9.99
CA VAL A 155 1.81 -1.39 -8.68
C VAL A 155 1.49 -2.89 -8.65
N PRO A 156 0.44 -3.41 -9.34
CA PRO A 156 0.15 -4.84 -9.38
C PRO A 156 1.28 -5.75 -9.85
N LEU A 157 2.32 -5.23 -10.52
CA LEU A 157 3.49 -6.05 -10.89
C LEU A 157 4.45 -6.34 -9.73
N TYR A 158 4.25 -5.74 -8.56
CA TYR A 158 5.13 -5.89 -7.41
C TYR A 158 5.31 -7.35 -6.97
N GLU A 159 4.22 -8.07 -6.79
CA GLU A 159 4.27 -9.47 -6.32
C GLU A 159 5.05 -10.36 -7.31
N ASP A 160 4.83 -10.18 -8.60
CA ASP A 160 5.57 -10.90 -9.64
C ASP A 160 7.07 -10.58 -9.55
N ILE A 161 7.45 -9.31 -9.47
CA ILE A 161 8.86 -8.87 -9.41
C ILE A 161 9.57 -9.48 -8.19
N VAL A 162 8.95 -9.37 -7.02
CA VAL A 162 9.50 -9.92 -5.77
C VAL A 162 9.61 -11.44 -5.86
N THR A 163 8.58 -12.11 -6.34
CA THR A 163 8.58 -13.57 -6.52
C THR A 163 9.69 -14.03 -7.47
N PHE A 164 9.84 -13.36 -8.62
CA PHE A 164 10.93 -13.65 -9.56
C PHE A 164 12.30 -13.46 -8.92
N GLY A 165 12.52 -12.36 -8.21
CA GLY A 165 13.80 -12.08 -7.57
C GLY A 165 14.18 -13.05 -6.46
N ILE A 166 13.20 -13.50 -5.66
CA ILE A 166 13.43 -14.54 -4.65
C ILE A 166 13.76 -15.88 -5.32
N LEU A 167 12.98 -16.31 -6.31
CA LEU A 167 13.19 -17.59 -7.01
C LEU A 167 14.56 -17.67 -7.69
N HIS A 168 15.05 -16.54 -8.22
CA HIS A 168 16.34 -16.46 -8.90
C HIS A 168 17.49 -16.00 -7.99
N LYS A 169 17.23 -15.79 -6.69
CA LYS A 169 18.23 -15.37 -5.68
C LYS A 169 18.97 -14.07 -6.02
N TRP A 170 18.29 -13.09 -6.60
CA TRP A 170 18.93 -11.80 -6.95
C TRP A 170 19.34 -10.96 -5.75
N TYR A 171 18.97 -11.36 -4.53
CA TYR A 171 19.38 -10.71 -3.28
C TYR A 171 20.80 -11.10 -2.83
N THR A 172 21.47 -12.03 -3.51
CA THR A 172 22.85 -12.46 -3.19
C THR A 172 23.91 -11.87 -4.12
N GLU A 173 23.50 -11.13 -5.15
CA GLU A 173 24.37 -10.50 -6.14
C GLU A 173 24.65 -9.03 -5.78
#